data_AF-A0A952W749-F1
#
_entry.id   AF-A0A952W749-F1
#
_cell.length_a   1.000
_cell.length_b   1.000
_cell.length_c   1.000
_cell.angle_alpha   90.00
_cell.angle_beta   90.00
_cell.angle_gamma   90.00
#
_symmetry.space_group_name_H-M   'P 1'
#
loop_
_entity.id
_entity.type
_entity.pdbx_description
1 polymer ?
#
loop_
_entity_poly.entity_id
_entity_poly.type
_entity_poly.pdbx_seq_one_letter_code
_entity_poly.pdbx_strand_id
1 'polypeptide(L)'
;MIHPAPTTPIDPKVARGVLVEVLGATASVPGIAVIAFPNTNYQVHLRATEPITTPPGKRILGVVHAEARRMDRVDTGGRYVEPVYGPPRRVQGSVVAVTAEHVVIHAGFPIHCRPTDPRQSPEQFKPGDFLSFDVLPGATFTPVA
;
A
#
# COMPACT_ATOMS: atom_id res chain seq x y z
N MET A 1 36.63 -7.92 1.10
CA MET A 1 35.32 -7.54 1.67
C MET A 1 34.69 -6.58 0.68
N ILE A 2 33.60 -6.96 -0.01
CA ILE A 2 32.96 -6.09 -1.00
C ILE A 2 32.14 -5.09 -0.21
N HIS A 3 32.48 -3.81 -0.26
CA HIS A 3 31.63 -2.77 0.29
C HIS A 3 30.29 -2.80 -0.46
N PRO A 4 29.15 -3.01 0.22
CA PRO A 4 27.86 -2.88 -0.46
C PRO A 4 27.79 -1.47 -1.04
N ALA A 5 27.40 -1.37 -2.32
CA ALA A 5 27.22 -0.09 -2.96
C ALA A 5 26.26 0.76 -2.11
N PRO A 6 26.55 2.05 -1.86
CA PRO A 6 25.67 2.91 -1.10
C PRO A 6 24.30 2.94 -1.78
N THR A 7 23.31 2.30 -1.17
CA THR A 7 21.94 2.33 -1.63
C THR A 7 21.31 3.60 -1.09
N THR A 8 20.84 4.47 -1.99
CA THR A 8 20.03 5.62 -1.60
C THR A 8 18.84 5.12 -0.77
N PRO A 9 18.58 5.69 0.42
CA PRO A 9 17.40 5.37 1.21
C PRO A 9 16.16 5.54 0.34
N ILE A 10 15.37 4.48 0.24
CA ILE A 10 14.13 4.48 -0.52
C ILE A 10 13.12 5.32 0.26
N ASP A 11 12.43 6.26 -0.40
CA ASP A 11 11.32 6.98 0.24
C ASP A 11 10.32 5.95 0.78
N PRO A 12 10.14 5.85 2.11
CA PRO A 12 9.30 4.83 2.72
C PRO A 12 7.82 5.04 2.42
N LYS A 13 7.44 6.12 1.74
CA LYS A 13 6.07 6.46 1.36
C LYS A 13 5.72 6.05 -0.07
N VAL A 14 6.70 5.67 -0.90
CA VAL A 14 6.47 5.35 -2.32
C VAL A 14 6.51 3.84 -2.53
N ALA A 15 5.40 3.30 -3.02
CA ALA A 15 5.29 1.90 -3.36
C ALA A 15 6.03 1.61 -4.67
N ARG A 16 6.81 0.53 -4.67
CA ARG A 16 7.59 0.08 -5.82
C ARG A 16 7.16 -1.32 -6.20
N GLY A 17 6.46 -1.43 -7.32
CA GLY A 17 5.95 -2.70 -7.80
C GLY A 17 6.37 -2.99 -9.23
N VAL A 18 5.90 -4.12 -9.72
CA VAL A 18 5.86 -4.47 -11.14
C VAL A 18 4.39 -4.46 -11.53
N LEU A 19 4.04 -3.71 -12.57
CA LEU A 19 2.69 -3.76 -13.11
C LEU A 19 2.48 -5.11 -13.77
N VAL A 20 1.50 -5.88 -13.31
CA VAL A 20 1.17 -7.20 -13.86
C VAL A 20 0.16 -7.06 -14.99
N GLU A 21 -0.90 -6.30 -14.74
CA GLU A 21 -2.02 -6.15 -15.67
C GLU A 21 -2.74 -4.81 -15.39
N VAL A 22 -3.35 -4.24 -16.42
CA VAL A 22 -4.33 -3.15 -16.29
C VAL A 22 -5.66 -3.67 -16.81
N LEU A 23 -6.63 -3.83 -15.92
CA LEU A 23 -8.01 -4.13 -16.29
C LEU A 23 -8.66 -2.80 -16.67
N GLY A 24 -9.08 -2.68 -17.92
CA GLY A 24 -9.67 -1.47 -18.46
C GLY A 24 -10.91 -1.01 -17.67
N ALA A 25 -11.09 0.30 -17.57
CA ALA A 25 -12.32 0.86 -17.01
C ALA A 25 -13.52 0.48 -17.90
N THR A 26 -14.67 0.26 -17.27
CA THR A 26 -15.96 0.18 -17.96
C THR A 26 -16.79 1.41 -17.58
N ALA A 27 -17.98 1.57 -18.18
CA ALA A 27 -18.88 2.67 -17.84
C ALA A 27 -19.25 2.72 -16.34
N SER A 28 -19.16 1.60 -15.62
CA SER A 28 -19.54 1.48 -14.20
C SER A 28 -18.40 1.05 -13.27
N VAL A 29 -17.22 0.71 -13.81
CA VAL A 29 -16.11 0.17 -13.03
C VAL A 29 -14.83 0.93 -13.35
N PRO A 30 -14.16 1.54 -12.36
CA PRO A 30 -12.87 2.20 -12.58
C PRO A 30 -11.80 1.19 -13.02
N GLY A 31 -10.81 1.66 -13.78
CA GLY A 31 -9.68 0.82 -14.19
C GLY A 31 -8.93 0.28 -12.97
N ILE A 32 -8.52 -0.99 -13.05
CA ILE A 32 -7.79 -1.68 -11.98
C ILE A 32 -6.35 -1.93 -12.43
N ALA A 33 -5.41 -1.49 -11.61
CA ALA A 33 -4.01 -1.88 -11.70
C ALA A 33 -3.78 -3.12 -10.84
N VAL A 34 -3.27 -4.19 -11.44
CA VAL A 34 -2.76 -5.35 -10.71
C VAL A 34 -1.27 -5.17 -10.54
N ILE A 35 -0.80 -4.99 -9.30
CA ILE A 35 0.60 -4.69 -9.02
C ILE A 35 1.19 -5.79 -8.15
N ALA A 36 2.32 -6.36 -8.61
CA ALA A 36 3.12 -7.27 -7.84
C ALA A 36 4.19 -6.51 -7.03
N PHE A 37 4.36 -6.87 -5.76
CA PHE A 37 5.36 -6.26 -4.89
C PHE A 37 6.55 -7.19 -4.64
N PRO A 38 7.81 -6.73 -4.81
CA PRO A 38 9.00 -7.55 -4.61
C PRO A 38 9.04 -8.24 -3.25
N ASN A 39 9.62 -9.44 -3.21
CA ASN A 39 9.75 -10.27 -2.00
C ASN A 39 8.42 -10.68 -1.35
N THR A 40 7.32 -10.59 -2.12
CA THR A 40 5.99 -11.09 -1.73
C THR A 40 5.39 -11.84 -2.90
N ASN A 41 4.35 -12.65 -2.63
CA ASN A 41 3.51 -13.24 -3.68
C ASN A 41 2.30 -12.36 -4.02
N TYR A 42 2.25 -11.14 -3.48
CA TYR A 42 1.08 -10.28 -3.60
C TYR A 42 0.89 -9.80 -5.03
N GLN A 43 -0.35 -9.83 -5.48
CA GLN A 43 -0.85 -9.19 -6.68
C GLN A 43 -2.08 -8.38 -6.27
N VAL A 44 -1.81 -7.12 -5.95
CA VAL A 44 -2.78 -6.26 -5.29
C VAL A 44 -3.57 -5.52 -6.35
N HIS A 45 -4.90 -5.60 -6.27
CA HIS A 45 -5.81 -4.94 -7.19
C HIS A 45 -6.16 -3.57 -6.63
N LEU A 46 -5.76 -2.52 -7.34
CA LEU A 46 -5.92 -1.14 -6.90
C LEU A 46 -6.63 -0.33 -7.99
N ARG A 47 -7.57 0.52 -7.61
CA ARG A 47 -8.22 1.44 -8.55
C ARG A 47 -7.20 2.49 -8.98
N ALA A 48 -6.94 2.60 -10.29
CA ALA A 48 -6.06 3.65 -10.80
C ALA A 48 -6.77 5.01 -10.70
N THR A 49 -6.17 5.98 -10.03
CA THR A 49 -6.72 7.36 -9.98
C THR A 49 -6.27 8.20 -11.17
N GLU A 50 -5.19 7.80 -11.83
CA GLU A 50 -4.62 8.45 -13.00
C GLU A 50 -4.31 7.41 -14.10
N PRO A 51 -4.15 7.83 -15.37
CA PRO A 51 -3.77 6.91 -16.45
C PRO A 51 -2.46 6.19 -16.17
N ILE A 52 -2.45 4.86 -16.34
CA ILE A 52 -1.25 4.04 -16.24
C ILE A 52 -0.68 3.83 -17.65
N THR A 53 0.44 4.48 -17.94
CA THR A 53 1.18 4.37 -19.21
C THR A 53 2.28 3.32 -19.17
N THR A 54 2.65 2.85 -17.97
CA THR A 54 3.64 1.78 -17.77
C THR A 54 3.17 0.49 -18.44
N PRO A 55 4.00 -0.18 -19.27
CA PRO A 55 3.65 -1.48 -19.81
C PRO A 55 3.65 -2.59 -18.74
N PRO A 56 2.80 -3.63 -18.86
CA PRO A 56 2.91 -4.84 -18.06
C PRO A 56 4.32 -5.44 -18.05
N GLY A 57 4.72 -6.00 -16.90
CA GLY A 57 6.06 -6.52 -16.64
C GLY A 57 7.12 -5.46 -16.35
N LYS A 58 6.79 -4.16 -16.39
CA LYS A 58 7.71 -3.07 -16.06
C LYS A 58 7.48 -2.56 -14.63
N ARG A 59 8.55 -1.98 -14.07
CA ARG A 59 8.51 -1.34 -12.76
C ARG A 59 7.57 -0.14 -12.80
N ILE A 60 6.74 -0.04 -11.77
CA ILE A 60 5.86 1.10 -11.54
C ILE A 60 6.08 1.65 -10.13
N LEU A 61 6.08 2.97 -10.02
CA LEU A 61 6.16 3.69 -8.75
C LEU A 61 4.83 4.40 -8.52
N GLY A 62 4.39 4.47 -7.27
CA GLY A 62 3.20 5.22 -6.93
C GLY A 62 2.87 5.22 -5.47
N VAL A 63 1.76 5.87 -5.14
CA VAL A 63 1.21 5.92 -3.79
C VAL A 63 -0.03 5.03 -3.75
N VAL A 64 -0.03 4.07 -2.82
CA VAL A 64 -1.21 3.25 -2.53
C VAL A 64 -2.00 3.93 -1.42
N HIS A 65 -3.27 4.23 -1.65
CA HIS A 65 -4.16 4.74 -0.59
C HIS A 65 -5.21 3.70 -0.22
N ALA A 66 -5.56 3.65 1.06
CA ALA A 66 -6.59 2.78 1.58
C ALA A 66 -7.32 3.46 2.76
N GLU A 67 -8.58 3.11 2.94
CA GLU A 67 -9.34 3.50 4.11
C GLU A 67 -9.36 2.35 5.11
N ALA A 68 -8.93 2.61 6.33
CA ALA A 68 -8.86 1.62 7.40
C ALA A 68 -10.05 1.81 8.34
N ARG A 69 -10.70 0.71 8.74
CA ARG A 69 -11.83 0.73 9.69
C ARG A 69 -11.37 1.26 11.05
N ARG A 70 -10.89 0.34 11.89
CA ARG A 70 -10.25 0.63 13.18
C ARG A 70 -8.87 0.00 13.15
N MET A 71 -7.87 0.77 13.57
CA MET A 71 -6.48 0.34 13.67
C MET A 71 -6.16 -0.07 15.10
N ASP A 72 -5.85 -1.34 15.30
CA ASP A 72 -5.48 -1.87 16.60
C ASP A 72 -3.97 -2.10 16.68
N ARG A 73 -3.35 -1.66 17.78
CA ARG A 73 -1.96 -1.99 18.08
C ARG A 73 -1.87 -3.45 18.49
N VAL A 74 -0.92 -4.17 17.91
CA VAL A 74 -0.69 -5.58 18.17
C VAL A 74 0.79 -5.84 18.46
N ASP A 75 1.06 -6.78 19.37
CA ASP A 75 2.43 -7.07 19.82
C ASP A 75 3.06 -8.29 19.11
N THR A 76 2.30 -9.03 18.30
CA THR A 76 2.73 -10.28 17.68
C THR A 76 2.29 -10.42 16.23
N GLY A 77 2.91 -11.38 15.52
CA GLY A 77 2.60 -11.72 14.14
C GLY A 77 3.55 -11.11 13.10
N GLY A 78 3.26 -11.40 11.83
CA GLY A 78 4.02 -10.93 10.69
C GLY A 78 3.38 -9.74 9.98
N ARG A 79 4.10 -9.14 9.04
CA ARG A 79 3.55 -8.16 8.10
C ARG A 79 2.77 -8.91 7.02
N TYR A 80 1.55 -8.48 6.72
CA TYR A 80 0.80 -9.08 5.62
C TYR A 80 -0.24 -8.13 5.02
N VAL A 81 -0.62 -8.47 3.79
CA VAL A 81 -1.82 -7.96 3.11
C VAL A 81 -2.62 -9.18 2.64
N GLU A 82 -3.92 -9.17 2.92
CA GLU A 82 -4.84 -10.22 2.46
C GLU A 82 -5.94 -9.64 1.56
N PRO A 83 -6.38 -10.40 0.54
CA PRO A 83 -5.83 -11.68 0.07
C PRO A 83 -4.49 -11.50 -0.67
N VAL A 84 -3.82 -12.62 -0.97
CA VAL A 84 -2.60 -12.61 -1.79
C VAL A 84 -2.86 -12.12 -3.23
N TYR A 85 -4.01 -12.47 -3.80
CA TYR A 85 -4.48 -11.98 -5.10
C TYR A 85 -5.83 -11.29 -4.93
N GLY A 86 -5.91 -10.01 -5.25
CA GLY A 86 -7.14 -9.22 -5.17
C GLY A 86 -7.01 -7.87 -4.46
N PRO A 87 -8.14 -7.19 -4.18
CA PRO A 87 -8.12 -5.91 -3.49
C PRO A 87 -7.82 -6.13 -2.00
N PRO A 88 -7.03 -5.25 -1.36
CA PRO A 88 -6.68 -5.40 0.05
C PRO A 88 -7.94 -5.34 0.93
N ARG A 89 -8.05 -6.30 1.84
CA ARG A 89 -9.16 -6.44 2.80
C ARG A 89 -8.68 -6.39 4.24
N ARG A 90 -7.48 -6.88 4.50
CA ARG A 90 -6.82 -6.81 5.80
C ARG A 90 -5.34 -6.52 5.63
N VAL A 91 -4.82 -5.69 6.52
CA VAL A 91 -3.42 -5.27 6.53
C VAL A 91 -2.89 -5.38 7.96
N GLN A 92 -1.70 -5.94 8.09
CA GLN A 92 -0.90 -5.85 9.30
C GLN A 92 0.50 -5.40 8.94
N GLY A 93 1.01 -4.39 9.64
CA GLY A 93 2.29 -3.82 9.31
C GLY A 93 2.80 -2.82 10.33
N SER A 94 4.04 -2.39 10.12
CA SER A 94 4.66 -1.36 10.96
C SER A 94 4.44 0.01 10.38
N VAL A 95 4.09 0.98 11.21
CA VAL A 95 4.05 2.39 10.82
C VAL A 95 5.46 2.85 10.45
N VAL A 96 5.61 3.43 9.26
CA VAL A 96 6.88 4.00 8.77
C VAL A 96 6.84 5.52 8.65
N ALA A 97 5.66 6.11 8.52
CA ALA A 97 5.45 7.55 8.52
C ALA A 97 4.03 7.89 8.98
N VAL A 98 3.83 9.11 9.45
CA VAL A 98 2.51 9.68 9.78
C VAL A 98 2.43 11.05 9.13
N THR A 99 1.27 11.36 8.54
CA THR A 99 0.94 12.65 7.95
C THR A 99 -0.34 13.19 8.59
N ALA A 100 -0.79 14.38 8.20
CA ALA A 100 -2.04 14.94 8.70
C ALA A 100 -3.27 14.04 8.45
N GLU A 101 -3.27 13.28 7.35
CA GLU A 101 -4.44 12.48 6.92
C GLU A 101 -4.20 10.96 6.98
N HIS A 102 -2.94 10.52 6.89
CA HIS A 102 -2.61 9.11 6.70
C HIS A 102 -1.57 8.60 7.69
N VAL A 103 -1.77 7.35 8.10
CA VAL A 103 -0.74 6.50 8.72
C VAL A 103 -0.16 5.62 7.63
N VAL A 104 1.15 5.71 7.39
CA VAL A 104 1.81 4.94 6.32
C VAL A 104 2.30 3.62 6.90
N ILE A 105 1.73 2.52 6.41
CA ILE A 105 1.98 1.16 6.90
C ILE A 105 2.90 0.44 5.92
N HIS A 106 3.99 -0.14 6.44
CA HIS A 106 4.80 -1.09 5.71
C HIS A 106 4.32 -2.53 5.98
N ALA A 107 3.67 -3.12 4.98
CA ALA A 107 3.13 -4.48 5.00
C ALA A 107 3.72 -5.35 3.86
N GLY A 108 4.99 -5.12 3.52
CA GLY A 108 5.65 -5.64 2.30
C GLY A 108 5.81 -4.54 1.23
N PHE A 109 4.90 -3.58 1.21
CA PHE A 109 4.96 -2.31 0.48
C PHE A 109 4.30 -1.22 1.33
N PRO A 110 4.55 0.08 1.05
CA PRO A 110 3.92 1.15 1.80
C PRO A 110 2.49 1.42 1.34
N ILE A 111 1.59 1.56 2.31
CA ILE A 111 0.16 1.87 2.12
C ILE A 111 -0.17 3.08 2.98
N HIS A 112 -0.73 4.13 2.37
CA HIS A 112 -1.21 5.32 3.05
C HIS A 112 -2.64 5.05 3.53
N CYS A 113 -2.78 4.79 4.82
CA CYS A 113 -4.05 4.40 5.40
C CYS A 113 -4.70 5.58 6.13
N ARG A 114 -5.89 5.98 5.68
CA ARG A 114 -6.73 6.96 6.36
C ARG A 114 -7.61 6.25 7.40
N PRO A 115 -7.52 6.56 8.71
CA PRO A 115 -8.45 6.03 9.70
C PRO A 115 -9.88 6.52 9.41
N THR A 116 -10.86 5.65 9.60
CA THR A 116 -12.29 5.97 9.40
C THR A 116 -13.11 5.88 10.68
N ASP A 117 -12.61 5.21 11.72
CA ASP A 117 -13.20 5.30 13.06
C ASP A 117 -13.06 6.76 13.57
N PRO A 118 -14.17 7.45 13.91
CA PRO A 118 -14.14 8.85 14.33
C PRO A 118 -13.36 9.08 15.63
N ARG A 119 -12.99 8.03 16.36
CA ARG A 119 -12.20 8.08 17.58
C ARG A 119 -10.69 8.04 17.30
N GLN A 120 -10.29 7.80 16.06
CA GLN A 120 -8.89 7.64 15.66
C GLN A 120 -8.46 8.74 14.69
N SER A 121 -7.40 9.47 15.05
CA SER A 121 -6.70 10.41 14.17
C SER A 121 -5.28 9.89 13.89
N PRO A 122 -4.68 10.19 12.71
CA PRO A 122 -3.34 9.72 12.35
C PRO A 122 -2.26 10.04 13.40
N GLU A 123 -2.33 11.22 14.02
CA GLU A 123 -1.42 11.70 15.06
C GLU A 123 -1.37 10.82 16.33
N GLN A 124 -2.38 9.96 16.54
CA GLN A 124 -2.38 9.02 17.65
C GLN A 124 -1.37 7.89 17.46
N PHE A 125 -0.86 7.68 16.25
CA PHE A 125 0.09 6.64 15.89
C PHE A 125 1.49 7.23 15.69
N LYS A 126 2.52 6.38 15.76
CA LYS A 126 3.92 6.80 15.55
C LYS A 126 4.71 5.74 14.79
N PRO A 127 5.78 6.13 14.07
CA PRO A 127 6.70 5.17 13.47
C PRO A 127 7.15 4.09 14.47
N GLY A 128 7.17 2.85 14.02
CA GLY A 128 7.47 1.69 14.86
C GLY A 128 6.25 1.03 15.52
N ASP A 129 5.11 1.73 15.64
CA ASP A 129 3.85 1.07 16.05
C ASP A 129 3.53 -0.06 15.07
N PHE A 130 3.04 -1.19 15.58
CA PHE A 130 2.64 -2.34 14.77
C PHE A 130 1.12 -2.47 14.82
N LEU A 131 0.48 -2.32 13.66
CA LEU A 131 -0.97 -2.16 13.55
C LEU A 131 -1.57 -3.28 12.71
N SER A 132 -2.77 -3.71 13.08
CA SER A 132 -3.60 -4.66 12.34
C SER A 132 -4.99 -4.06 12.14
N PHE A 133 -5.54 -4.15 10.93
CA PHE A 133 -6.84 -3.56 10.61
C PHE A 133 -7.47 -4.12 9.33
N ASP A 134 -8.78 -3.99 9.27
CA ASP A 134 -9.57 -4.20 8.06
C ASP A 134 -9.57 -2.95 7.17
N VAL A 135 -9.52 -3.18 5.86
CA VAL A 135 -9.52 -2.18 4.81
C VAL A 135 -10.91 -2.12 4.16
N LEU A 136 -11.45 -0.91 4.00
CA LEU A 136 -12.68 -0.70 3.26
C LEU A 136 -12.44 -0.89 1.75
N PRO A 137 -13.45 -1.36 0.98
CA PRO A 137 -13.32 -1.48 -0.45
C PRO A 137 -12.98 -0.14 -1.12
N GLY A 138 -12.12 -0.19 -2.13
CA GLY A 138 -11.80 0.99 -2.95
C GLY A 138 -10.38 1.52 -2.80
N ALA A 139 -9.45 0.73 -2.26
CA ALA A 139 -8.02 1.08 -2.27
C ALA A 139 -7.56 1.48 -3.68
N THR A 140 -6.72 2.51 -3.74
CA THR A 140 -6.33 3.17 -4.98
C THR A 140 -4.82 3.15 -5.19
N PHE A 141 -4.42 3.39 -6.43
CA PHE A 141 -3.05 3.60 -6.84
C PHE A 141 -2.94 4.88 -7.65
N THR A 142 -2.02 5.76 -7.24
CA THR A 142 -1.66 6.98 -7.96
C THR A 142 -0.21 6.86 -8.43
N PRO A 143 0.05 6.73 -9.75
CA PRO A 143 1.41 6.65 -10.27
C PRO A 143 2.21 7.94 -9.97
N VAL A 144 3.50 7.78 -9.67
CA VAL A 144 4.46 8.89 -9.60
C VAL A 144 5.43 8.77 -10.76
N ALA A 145 5.76 9.91 -11.39
CA ALA A 145 6.64 9.98 -12.56
C ALA A 145 8.10 9.62 -12.23
#